data_AF-A0A7W7YLD2-F1
#
_entry.id   AF-A0A7W7YLD2-F1
#
_cell.length_a   1.000
_cell.length_b   1.000
_cell.length_c   1.000
_cell.angle_alpha   90.00
_cell.angle_beta   90.00
_cell.angle_gamma   90.00
#
_symmetry.space_group_name_H-M   'P 1'
#
loop_
_entity.id
_entity.type
_entity.pdbx_description
1 polymer ?
#
loop_
_entity_poly.entity_id
_entity_poly.type
_entity_poly.pdbx_seq_one_letter_code
_entity_poly.pdbx_strand_id
1 'polypeptide(L)'
;MTDESLHERELGGQLLASVSRSFYLTLKALPRELREPISLAYLLARTADTIADTAAVPAEVRLNCLRDYERLVQGQGNAVNPLAETIQTRFVSLQEDEAERRLMERFADGVAWLGTIGEVPLKAIREVLHHIIQGQILDIQRFPDDGEVRALNNEAELDEYTWLVAGCVGEFWTEMCAAEKPDSLDSRVSIEQMKSWGADFGKGLQLINILRDVGEDGRDGRCYLPGGLQGEAQLKAAWSHWLVICRQRLQCGLLYVQHVSDGKLRYATALPLLLGAKTVRRMEAASWEQVQQGIKISRLDVAMILAEAAVACRKPENLEKLFVKLAG
;
A
#
# COMPACT_ATOMS: atom_id res chain seq x y z
N MET A 1 21.66 -20.54 -12.80
CA MET A 1 20.39 -21.16 -13.22
C MET A 1 19.33 -20.64 -12.28
N THR A 2 18.49 -19.73 -12.76
CA THR A 2 17.53 -18.98 -11.95
C THR A 2 16.32 -19.86 -11.68
N ASP A 3 16.22 -20.31 -10.44
CA ASP A 3 15.18 -21.16 -9.87
C ASP A 3 13.95 -20.30 -9.46
N GLU A 4 13.64 -19.29 -10.28
CA GLU A 4 12.43 -18.45 -10.16
C GLU A 4 11.28 -19.16 -10.87
N SER A 5 10.08 -19.15 -10.30
CA SER A 5 8.91 -19.72 -10.96
C SER A 5 8.62 -18.97 -12.28
N LEU A 6 7.99 -19.64 -13.25
CA LEU A 6 7.61 -18.98 -14.51
C LEU A 6 6.72 -17.74 -14.25
N HIS A 7 5.82 -17.84 -13.27
CA HIS A 7 4.96 -16.76 -12.84
C HIS A 7 5.74 -15.60 -12.21
N GLU A 8 6.72 -15.88 -11.32
CA GLU A 8 7.57 -14.85 -10.72
C GLU A 8 8.35 -14.07 -11.79
N ARG A 9 8.87 -14.76 -12.81
CA ARG A 9 9.63 -14.13 -13.91
C ARG A 9 8.77 -13.24 -14.80
N GLU A 10 7.60 -13.73 -15.22
CA GLU A 10 6.75 -13.03 -16.19
C GLU A 10 5.86 -11.94 -15.57
N LEU A 11 5.30 -12.22 -14.39
CA LEU A 11 4.39 -11.31 -13.68
C LEU A 11 5.14 -10.53 -12.59
N GLY A 12 5.79 -11.22 -11.65
CA GLY A 12 6.48 -10.59 -10.52
C GLY A 12 7.64 -9.67 -10.94
N GLY A 13 8.33 -9.98 -12.03
CA GLY A 13 9.46 -9.19 -12.53
C GLY A 13 9.05 -8.01 -13.41
N GLN A 14 8.49 -8.27 -14.60
CA GLN A 14 8.26 -7.25 -15.63
C GLN A 14 6.99 -6.44 -15.38
N LEU A 15 5.88 -7.10 -15.03
CA LEU A 15 4.60 -6.40 -14.80
C LEU A 15 4.68 -5.54 -13.54
N LEU A 16 5.26 -6.06 -12.46
CA LEU A 16 5.39 -5.30 -11.22
C LEU A 16 6.30 -4.06 -11.38
N ALA A 17 7.41 -4.19 -12.12
CA ALA A 17 8.28 -3.06 -12.43
C ALA A 17 7.54 -1.92 -13.14
N SER A 18 6.56 -2.28 -13.98
CA SER A 18 5.76 -1.33 -14.74
C SER A 18 4.66 -0.67 -13.92
N VAL A 19 3.97 -1.40 -13.03
CA VAL A 19 2.84 -0.85 -12.25
C VAL A 19 3.28 -0.07 -11.00
N SER A 20 4.49 -0.31 -10.46
CA SER A 20 5.01 0.51 -9.36
C SER A 20 6.53 0.53 -9.26
N ARG A 21 7.12 1.61 -9.75
CA ARG A 21 8.58 1.83 -9.72
C ARG A 21 9.13 1.89 -8.30
N SER A 22 8.43 2.55 -7.37
CA SER A 22 8.89 2.70 -5.98
C SER A 22 8.84 1.38 -5.23
N PHE A 23 7.75 0.62 -5.39
CA PHE A 23 7.61 -0.69 -4.74
C PHE A 23 8.52 -1.75 -5.38
N TYR A 24 8.72 -1.71 -6.69
CA TYR A 24 9.65 -2.61 -7.38
C TYR A 24 11.09 -2.53 -6.85
N LEU A 25 11.56 -1.32 -6.50
CA LEU A 25 12.89 -1.14 -5.90
C LEU A 25 12.99 -1.85 -4.53
N THR A 26 11.92 -1.80 -3.73
CA THR A 26 11.78 -2.56 -2.49
C THR A 26 11.86 -4.06 -2.75
N LEU A 27 11.12 -4.59 -3.73
CA LEU A 27 11.08 -6.02 -4.02
C LEU A 27 12.40 -6.59 -4.53
N LYS A 28 13.16 -5.83 -5.34
CA LYS A 28 14.50 -6.25 -5.78
C LYS A 28 15.45 -6.50 -4.62
N ALA A 29 15.30 -5.75 -3.53
CA ALA A 29 16.14 -5.89 -2.36
C ALA A 29 15.73 -7.09 -1.49
N LEU A 30 14.49 -7.58 -1.58
CA LEU A 30 13.98 -8.63 -0.71
C LEU A 30 14.81 -9.94 -0.78
N PRO A 31 14.92 -10.67 0.36
CA PRO A 31 15.28 -12.08 0.36
C PRO A 31 14.40 -12.89 -0.60
N ARG A 32 14.97 -13.93 -1.21
CA ARG A 32 14.32 -14.68 -2.30
C ARG A 32 13.00 -15.31 -1.84
N GLU A 33 13.00 -15.84 -0.63
CA GLU A 33 11.88 -16.54 0.01
C GLU A 33 10.63 -15.65 0.14
N LEU A 34 10.82 -14.33 0.22
CA LEU A 34 9.75 -13.36 0.39
C LEU A 34 9.26 -12.76 -0.94
N ARG A 35 10.01 -12.91 -2.04
CA ARG A 35 9.72 -12.19 -3.29
C ARG A 35 8.44 -12.64 -3.95
N GLU A 36 8.28 -13.94 -4.17
CA GLU A 36 7.11 -14.52 -4.83
C GLU A 36 5.81 -14.18 -4.09
N PRO A 37 5.63 -14.52 -2.80
CA PRO A 37 4.37 -14.27 -2.10
C PRO A 37 4.04 -12.77 -1.99
N ILE A 38 5.04 -11.91 -1.73
CA ILE A 38 4.80 -10.45 -1.62
C ILE A 38 4.50 -9.84 -3.00
N SER A 39 5.16 -10.29 -4.07
CA SER A 39 4.90 -9.81 -5.43
C SER A 39 3.49 -10.17 -5.88
N LEU A 40 3.06 -11.41 -5.64
CA LEU A 40 1.71 -11.83 -5.97
C LEU A 40 0.66 -11.05 -5.17
N ALA A 41 0.83 -10.95 -3.85
CA ALA A 41 -0.08 -10.18 -2.99
C ALA A 41 -0.23 -8.74 -3.49
N TYR A 42 0.89 -8.11 -3.87
CA TYR A 42 0.89 -6.75 -4.40
C TYR A 42 0.11 -6.62 -5.71
N LEU A 43 0.33 -7.50 -6.69
CA LEU A 43 -0.37 -7.45 -7.98
C LEU A 43 -1.88 -7.69 -7.80
N LEU A 44 -2.25 -8.63 -6.93
CA LEU A 44 -3.66 -8.93 -6.63
C LEU A 44 -4.33 -7.76 -5.90
N ALA A 45 -3.65 -7.14 -4.93
CA ALA A 45 -4.14 -5.94 -4.27
C ALA A 45 -4.28 -4.76 -5.24
N ARG A 46 -3.26 -4.53 -6.08
CA ARG A 46 -3.30 -3.47 -7.09
C ARG A 46 -4.43 -3.66 -8.09
N THR A 47 -4.77 -4.89 -8.45
CA THR A 47 -5.96 -5.17 -9.27
C THR A 47 -7.25 -4.70 -8.57
N ALA A 48 -7.39 -4.92 -7.26
CA ALA A 48 -8.55 -4.44 -6.51
C ALA A 48 -8.62 -2.90 -6.52
N ASP A 49 -7.49 -2.23 -6.30
CA ASP A 49 -7.39 -0.77 -6.42
C ASP A 49 -7.81 -0.30 -7.82
N THR A 50 -7.28 -0.90 -8.89
CA THR A 50 -7.61 -0.50 -10.27
C THR A 50 -9.09 -0.70 -10.59
N ILE A 51 -9.72 -1.76 -10.08
CA ILE A 51 -11.18 -1.94 -10.18
C ILE A 51 -11.93 -0.81 -9.46
N ALA A 52 -11.49 -0.44 -8.26
CA ALA A 52 -12.13 0.61 -7.47
C ALA A 52 -11.92 2.01 -8.09
N ASP A 53 -10.71 2.32 -8.56
CA ASP A 53 -10.31 3.63 -9.08
C ASP A 53 -10.82 3.92 -10.50
N THR A 54 -11.29 2.91 -11.24
CA THR A 54 -11.87 3.12 -12.58
C THR A 54 -13.29 3.74 -12.48
N ALA A 55 -13.37 5.01 -12.10
CA ALA A 55 -14.62 5.74 -11.86
C ALA A 55 -15.55 5.80 -13.08
N ALA A 56 -15.00 5.69 -14.30
CA ALA A 56 -15.77 5.57 -15.54
C ALA A 56 -16.66 4.30 -15.61
N VAL A 57 -16.39 3.29 -14.77
CA VAL A 57 -17.26 2.12 -14.61
C VAL A 57 -18.28 2.39 -13.49
N PRO A 58 -19.58 2.14 -13.72
CA PRO A 58 -20.61 2.35 -12.70
C PRO A 58 -20.29 1.66 -11.36
N ALA A 59 -20.57 2.35 -10.26
CA ALA A 59 -20.25 1.89 -8.91
C ALA A 59 -20.80 0.49 -8.61
N GLU A 60 -22.04 0.19 -9.04
CA GLU A 60 -22.65 -1.13 -8.87
C GLU A 60 -21.84 -2.25 -9.56
N VAL A 61 -21.32 -1.98 -10.75
CA VAL A 61 -20.48 -2.94 -11.50
C VAL A 61 -19.16 -3.16 -10.77
N ARG A 62 -18.49 -2.08 -10.31
CA ARG A 62 -17.25 -2.16 -9.53
C ARG A 62 -17.45 -2.96 -8.24
N LEU A 63 -18.51 -2.69 -7.48
CA LEU A 63 -18.85 -3.38 -6.26
C LEU A 63 -19.11 -4.87 -6.48
N ASN A 64 -19.85 -5.24 -7.54
CA ASN A 64 -20.09 -6.64 -7.87
C ASN A 64 -18.78 -7.34 -8.29
N CYS A 65 -17.92 -6.67 -9.08
CA CYS A 65 -16.61 -7.21 -9.44
C CYS A 65 -15.73 -7.46 -8.20
N LEU A 66 -15.68 -6.53 -7.24
CA LEU A 66 -14.91 -6.69 -6.00
C LEU A 66 -15.43 -7.85 -5.13
N ARG A 67 -16.75 -8.00 -5.01
CA ARG A 67 -17.36 -9.14 -4.28
C ARG A 67 -17.09 -10.48 -4.97
N ASP A 68 -17.15 -10.52 -6.29
CA ASP A 68 -16.82 -11.71 -7.07
C ASP A 68 -15.34 -12.04 -6.96
N TYR A 69 -14.49 -11.01 -6.96
CA TYR A 69 -13.06 -11.13 -6.78
C TYR A 69 -12.71 -11.67 -5.40
N GLU A 70 -13.33 -11.14 -4.34
CA GLU A 70 -13.20 -11.67 -2.98
C GLU A 70 -13.55 -13.15 -2.91
N ARG A 71 -14.74 -13.54 -3.38
CA ARG A 71 -15.15 -14.95 -3.39
C ARG A 71 -14.15 -15.83 -4.14
N LEU A 72 -13.61 -15.33 -5.24
CA LEU A 72 -12.62 -16.04 -6.05
C LEU A 72 -11.31 -16.27 -5.29
N VAL A 73 -10.71 -15.21 -4.70
CA VAL A 73 -9.43 -15.34 -3.98
C VAL A 73 -9.57 -16.17 -2.70
N GLN A 74 -10.75 -16.15 -2.06
CA GLN A 74 -11.06 -16.98 -0.90
C GLN A 74 -11.36 -18.45 -1.26
N GLY A 75 -11.35 -18.83 -2.55
CA GLY A 75 -11.64 -20.19 -2.99
C GLY A 75 -13.11 -20.59 -2.89
N GLN A 76 -14.02 -19.61 -2.83
CA GLN A 76 -15.48 -19.79 -2.72
C GLN A 76 -16.21 -19.56 -4.06
N GLY A 77 -15.47 -19.30 -5.15
CA GLY A 77 -16.01 -19.02 -6.49
C GLY A 77 -15.99 -20.24 -7.42
N ASN A 78 -16.93 -20.29 -8.37
CA ASN A 78 -17.12 -21.44 -9.26
C ASN A 78 -16.22 -21.42 -10.53
N ALA A 79 -15.74 -20.25 -10.98
CA ALA A 79 -14.80 -20.12 -12.11
C ALA A 79 -14.18 -18.71 -12.18
N VAL A 80 -12.90 -18.61 -12.60
CA VAL A 80 -12.19 -17.34 -12.88
C VAL A 80 -12.76 -16.62 -14.12
N ASN A 81 -13.20 -17.40 -15.12
CA ASN A 81 -13.51 -16.90 -16.46
C ASN A 81 -14.57 -15.78 -16.51
N PRO A 82 -15.72 -15.85 -15.81
CA PRO A 82 -16.74 -14.80 -15.89
C PRO A 82 -16.25 -13.44 -15.38
N LEU A 83 -15.46 -13.43 -14.30
CA LEU A 83 -14.89 -12.20 -13.75
C LEU A 83 -13.78 -11.67 -14.65
N ALA A 84 -12.91 -12.55 -15.16
CA ALA A 84 -11.86 -12.15 -16.11
C ALA A 84 -12.45 -11.54 -17.39
N GLU A 85 -13.54 -12.09 -17.94
CA GLU A 85 -14.24 -11.54 -19.09
C GLU A 85 -14.86 -10.16 -18.78
N THR A 86 -15.42 -10.00 -17.58
CA THR A 86 -15.95 -8.70 -17.13
C THR A 86 -14.82 -7.67 -17.02
N ILE A 87 -13.68 -8.03 -16.43
CA ILE A 87 -12.48 -7.18 -16.36
C ILE A 87 -12.02 -6.78 -17.76
N GLN A 88 -11.90 -7.75 -18.67
CA GLN A 88 -11.45 -7.54 -20.04
C GLN A 88 -12.36 -6.56 -20.81
N THR A 89 -13.67 -6.72 -20.67
CA THR A 89 -14.66 -5.96 -21.45
C THR A 89 -14.99 -4.60 -20.85
N ARG A 90 -14.86 -4.43 -19.52
CA ARG A 90 -15.32 -3.22 -18.83
C ARG A 90 -14.19 -2.32 -18.32
N PHE A 91 -12.99 -2.86 -18.08
CA PHE A 91 -11.92 -2.10 -17.41
C PHE A 91 -10.69 -1.89 -18.29
N VAL A 92 -10.26 -2.90 -19.06
CA VAL A 92 -8.98 -2.86 -19.81
C VAL A 92 -8.88 -1.65 -20.75
N SER A 93 -9.91 -1.39 -21.56
CA SER A 93 -9.89 -0.28 -22.53
C SER A 93 -9.97 1.11 -21.88
N LEU A 94 -10.29 1.18 -20.58
CA LEU A 94 -10.39 2.44 -19.84
C LEU A 94 -9.08 2.81 -19.12
N GLN A 95 -8.11 1.90 -19.07
CA GLN A 95 -6.81 2.19 -18.46
C GLN A 95 -5.96 2.99 -19.44
N GLU A 96 -5.54 4.20 -19.05
CA GLU A 96 -4.61 5.01 -19.85
C GLU A 96 -3.17 4.50 -19.70
N ASP A 97 -2.78 4.14 -18.47
CA ASP A 97 -1.47 3.57 -18.16
C ASP A 97 -1.34 2.14 -18.72
N GLU A 98 -0.29 1.91 -19.50
CA GLU A 98 -0.04 0.62 -20.16
C GLU A 98 0.21 -0.51 -19.16
N ALA A 99 0.84 -0.21 -18.03
CA ALA A 99 1.11 -1.19 -16.99
C ALA A 99 -0.18 -1.62 -16.28
N GLU A 100 -1.04 -0.66 -15.93
CA GLU A 100 -2.36 -0.93 -15.34
C GLU A 100 -3.24 -1.72 -16.32
N ARG A 101 -3.22 -1.36 -17.60
CA ARG A 101 -3.90 -2.13 -18.65
C ARG A 101 -3.44 -3.58 -18.67
N ARG A 102 -2.12 -3.80 -18.70
CA ARG A 102 -1.52 -5.14 -18.72
C ARG A 102 -1.82 -5.91 -17.43
N LEU A 103 -1.90 -5.24 -16.28
CA LEU A 103 -2.30 -5.88 -15.02
C LEU A 103 -3.70 -6.48 -15.14
N MET A 104 -4.65 -5.70 -15.67
CA MET A 104 -6.03 -6.11 -15.85
C MET A 104 -6.16 -7.25 -16.89
N GLU A 105 -5.40 -7.18 -17.99
CA GLU A 105 -5.34 -8.26 -19.00
C GLU A 105 -4.80 -9.58 -18.42
N ARG A 106 -3.89 -9.51 -17.45
CA ARG A 106 -3.25 -10.67 -16.82
C ARG A 106 -3.95 -11.12 -15.53
N PHE A 107 -5.17 -10.64 -15.26
CA PHE A 107 -5.94 -10.97 -14.06
C PHE A 107 -6.05 -12.48 -13.81
N ALA A 108 -6.47 -13.23 -14.84
CA ALA A 108 -6.67 -14.68 -14.72
C ALA A 108 -5.35 -15.41 -14.36
N ASP A 109 -4.22 -14.93 -14.87
CA ASP A 109 -2.91 -15.51 -14.57
C ASP A 109 -2.46 -15.22 -13.15
N GLY A 110 -2.80 -14.04 -12.59
CA GLY A 110 -2.59 -13.73 -11.18
C GLY A 110 -3.39 -14.65 -10.26
N VAL A 111 -4.65 -14.94 -10.60
CA VAL A 111 -5.46 -15.89 -9.83
C VAL A 111 -4.95 -17.33 -9.99
N ALA A 112 -4.49 -17.72 -11.19
CA ALA A 112 -3.85 -19.02 -11.39
C ALA A 112 -2.57 -19.16 -10.56
N TRP A 113 -1.75 -18.09 -10.48
CA TRP A 113 -0.54 -18.05 -9.66
C TRP A 113 -0.86 -18.20 -8.16
N LEU A 114 -1.96 -17.61 -7.68
CA LEU A 114 -2.43 -17.83 -6.30
C LEU A 114 -2.67 -19.32 -5.99
N GLY A 115 -3.12 -20.09 -6.97
CA GLY A 115 -3.32 -21.54 -6.85
C GLY A 115 -2.03 -22.36 -6.71
N THR A 116 -0.86 -21.77 -6.93
CA THR A 116 0.45 -22.46 -6.81
C THR A 116 1.18 -22.14 -5.52
N ILE A 117 0.67 -21.21 -4.70
CA ILE A 117 1.31 -20.75 -3.47
C ILE A 117 1.15 -21.80 -2.35
N GLY A 118 2.20 -21.99 -1.56
CA GLY A 118 2.19 -22.86 -0.39
C GLY A 118 1.15 -22.44 0.66
N GLU A 119 0.71 -23.38 1.49
CA GLU A 119 -0.44 -23.20 2.40
C GLU A 119 -0.31 -21.99 3.34
N VAL A 120 0.86 -21.81 3.97
CA VAL A 120 1.09 -20.75 4.95
C VAL A 120 1.10 -19.36 4.28
N PRO A 121 1.90 -19.09 3.22
CA PRO A 121 1.79 -17.84 2.48
C PRO A 121 0.41 -17.59 1.88
N LEU A 122 -0.24 -18.63 1.35
CA LEU A 122 -1.57 -18.52 0.74
C LEU A 122 -2.60 -17.99 1.73
N LYS A 123 -2.58 -18.50 2.97
CA LYS A 123 -3.48 -18.03 4.04
C LYS A 123 -3.29 -16.54 4.29
N ALA A 124 -2.05 -16.08 4.47
CA ALA A 124 -1.78 -14.67 4.74
C ALA A 124 -2.12 -13.76 3.54
N ILE A 125 -1.87 -14.22 2.30
CA ILE A 125 -2.26 -13.49 1.08
C ILE A 125 -3.78 -13.34 1.01
N ARG A 126 -4.53 -14.40 1.33
CA ARG A 126 -6.00 -14.34 1.36
C ARG A 126 -6.52 -13.40 2.43
N GLU A 127 -5.93 -13.42 3.63
CA GLU A 127 -6.32 -12.54 4.73
C GLU A 127 -6.06 -11.06 4.39
N VAL A 128 -4.88 -10.73 3.85
CA VAL A 128 -4.58 -9.33 3.47
C VAL A 128 -5.47 -8.86 2.31
N LEU A 129 -5.74 -9.71 1.31
CA LEU A 129 -6.64 -9.37 0.20
C LEU A 129 -8.08 -9.19 0.65
N HIS A 130 -8.56 -9.98 1.61
CA HIS A 130 -9.88 -9.77 2.20
C HIS A 130 -9.99 -8.34 2.75
N HIS A 131 -9.06 -7.93 3.61
CA HIS A 131 -9.10 -6.58 4.20
C HIS A 131 -8.99 -5.47 3.15
N ILE A 132 -8.09 -5.60 2.17
CA ILE A 132 -7.93 -4.60 1.11
C ILE A 132 -9.20 -4.49 0.27
N ILE A 133 -9.76 -5.61 -0.18
CA ILE A 133 -11.00 -5.61 -0.99
C ILE A 133 -12.17 -5.02 -0.20
N GLN A 134 -12.28 -5.32 1.09
CA GLN A 134 -13.29 -4.69 1.96
C GLN A 134 -13.07 -3.16 2.08
N GLY A 135 -11.82 -2.72 2.23
CA GLY A 135 -11.47 -1.30 2.19
C GLY A 135 -11.89 -0.62 0.89
N GLN A 136 -11.65 -1.26 -0.26
CA GLN A 136 -12.06 -0.76 -1.57
C GLN A 136 -13.59 -0.70 -1.73
N ILE A 137 -14.31 -1.70 -1.24
CA ILE A 137 -15.79 -1.71 -1.23
C ILE A 137 -16.33 -0.55 -0.39
N LEU A 138 -15.77 -0.35 0.81
CA LEU A 138 -16.18 0.73 1.70
C LEU A 138 -15.90 2.11 1.11
N ASP A 139 -14.76 2.29 0.42
CA ASP A 139 -14.42 3.55 -0.24
C ASP A 139 -15.48 3.94 -1.28
N ILE A 140 -15.83 3.01 -2.19
CA ILE A 140 -16.86 3.24 -3.22
C ILE A 140 -18.22 3.58 -2.59
N GLN A 141 -18.56 2.94 -1.46
CA GLN A 141 -19.84 3.18 -0.77
C GLN A 141 -19.87 4.52 -0.04
N ARG A 142 -18.74 4.93 0.56
CA ARG A 142 -18.60 6.19 1.32
C ARG A 142 -18.50 7.40 0.39
N PHE A 143 -17.94 7.23 -0.81
CA PHE A 143 -17.71 8.30 -1.78
C PHE A 143 -18.30 7.95 -3.16
N PRO A 144 -19.64 7.92 -3.30
CA PRO A 144 -20.27 7.76 -4.60
C PRO A 144 -20.02 9.00 -5.48
N ASP A 145 -19.91 8.78 -6.78
CA ASP A 145 -19.77 9.83 -7.78
C ASP A 145 -21.15 10.41 -8.14
N ASP A 146 -21.67 11.25 -7.26
CA ASP A 146 -22.95 11.96 -7.44
C ASP A 146 -22.83 13.49 -7.35
N GLY A 147 -21.59 13.99 -7.40
CA GLY A 147 -21.27 15.42 -7.37
C GLY A 147 -21.21 16.04 -5.96
N GLU A 148 -21.53 15.29 -4.91
CA GLU A 148 -21.47 15.76 -3.53
C GLU A 148 -20.17 15.35 -2.84
N VAL A 149 -19.49 16.32 -2.22
CA VAL A 149 -18.29 16.04 -1.42
C VAL A 149 -18.70 15.40 -0.10
N ARG A 150 -18.14 14.23 0.21
CA ARG A 150 -18.38 13.52 1.48
C ARG A 150 -17.11 13.42 2.30
N ALA A 151 -17.29 13.30 3.61
CA ALA A 151 -16.21 13.01 4.53
C ALA A 151 -16.49 11.82 5.42
N LEU A 152 -15.42 11.20 5.92
CA LEU A 152 -15.52 10.24 7.01
C LEU A 152 -16.08 10.92 8.26
N ASN A 153 -16.92 10.20 9.00
CA ASN A 153 -17.70 10.78 10.09
C ASN A 153 -16.85 11.04 11.34
N ASN A 154 -15.84 10.20 11.58
CA ASN A 154 -15.08 10.21 12.83
C ASN A 154 -13.70 9.55 12.65
N GLU A 155 -12.86 9.69 13.68
CA GLU A 155 -11.50 9.15 13.69
C GLU A 155 -11.46 7.62 13.57
N ALA A 156 -12.47 6.91 14.09
CA ALA A 156 -12.52 5.45 14.03
C ALA A 156 -12.75 4.95 12.60
N GLU A 157 -13.57 5.63 11.79
CA GLU A 157 -13.73 5.29 10.37
C GLU A 157 -12.43 5.50 9.56
N LEU A 158 -11.63 6.51 9.91
CA LEU A 158 -10.33 6.75 9.27
C LEU A 158 -9.26 5.75 9.74
N ASP A 159 -9.20 5.41 11.03
CA ASP A 159 -8.28 4.36 11.52
C ASP A 159 -8.66 2.99 10.93
N GLU A 160 -9.96 2.65 10.85
CA GLU A 160 -10.44 1.44 10.16
C GLU A 160 -10.04 1.44 8.69
N TYR A 161 -10.33 2.51 7.95
CA TYR A 161 -10.00 2.61 6.53
C TYR A 161 -8.48 2.45 6.30
N THR A 162 -7.67 3.21 7.03
CA THR A 162 -6.20 3.13 6.90
C THR A 162 -5.66 1.77 7.31
N TRP A 163 -6.29 1.08 8.27
CA TRP A 163 -5.92 -0.29 8.62
C TRP A 163 -6.27 -1.26 7.48
N LEU A 164 -7.49 -1.20 6.94
CA LEU A 164 -7.95 -2.11 5.88
C LEU A 164 -7.09 -2.07 4.62
N VAL A 165 -6.64 -0.88 4.21
CA VAL A 165 -5.91 -0.72 2.94
C VAL A 165 -4.39 -0.67 3.09
N ALA A 166 -3.86 -0.48 4.30
CA ALA A 166 -2.42 -0.35 4.51
C ALA A 166 -1.89 -0.94 5.83
N GLY A 167 -2.63 -0.84 6.93
CA GLY A 167 -2.22 -1.45 8.20
C GLY A 167 -2.13 -2.98 8.11
N CYS A 168 -3.13 -3.63 7.54
CA CYS A 168 -3.14 -5.07 7.30
C CYS A 168 -1.94 -5.54 6.45
N VAL A 169 -1.40 -4.67 5.58
CA VAL A 169 -0.20 -4.95 4.77
C VAL A 169 1.04 -5.05 5.66
N GLY A 170 1.15 -4.23 6.70
CA GLY A 170 2.23 -4.31 7.67
C GLY A 170 2.17 -5.58 8.52
N GLU A 171 0.97 -6.01 8.90
CA GLU A 171 0.76 -7.29 9.57
C GLU A 171 1.11 -8.47 8.66
N PHE A 172 0.66 -8.43 7.40
CA PHE A 172 0.99 -9.39 6.36
C PHE A 172 2.50 -9.52 6.14
N TRP A 173 3.21 -8.39 6.02
CA TRP A 173 4.67 -8.39 5.90
C TRP A 173 5.33 -9.09 7.08
N THR A 174 4.86 -8.84 8.30
CA THR A 174 5.39 -9.48 9.50
C THR A 174 5.15 -10.99 9.47
N GLU A 175 3.94 -11.42 9.09
CA GLU A 175 3.57 -12.83 8.96
C GLU A 175 4.44 -13.54 7.92
N MET A 176 4.68 -12.92 6.75
CA MET A 176 5.56 -13.47 5.72
C MET A 176 7.00 -13.60 6.20
N CYS A 177 7.51 -12.58 6.90
CA CYS A 177 8.84 -12.65 7.49
C CYS A 177 8.92 -13.79 8.51
N ALA A 178 7.93 -13.93 9.38
CA ALA A 178 7.90 -14.98 10.41
C ALA A 178 7.79 -16.40 9.81
N ALA A 179 7.01 -16.56 8.74
CA ALA A 179 6.76 -17.85 8.10
C ALA A 179 7.89 -18.30 7.17
N GLU A 180 8.28 -17.44 6.23
CA GLU A 180 9.20 -17.80 5.14
C GLU A 180 10.66 -17.48 5.48
N LYS A 181 10.89 -16.65 6.50
CA LYS A 181 12.25 -16.27 6.92
C LYS A 181 12.34 -15.97 8.43
N PRO A 182 12.11 -16.94 9.32
CA PRO A 182 11.99 -16.71 10.78
C PRO A 182 13.15 -15.91 11.41
N ASP A 183 14.38 -16.11 10.95
CA ASP A 183 15.58 -15.40 11.46
C ASP A 183 15.70 -13.94 10.97
N SER A 184 14.74 -13.46 10.18
CA SER A 184 14.76 -12.11 9.61
C SER A 184 14.28 -11.02 10.56
N LEU A 185 13.63 -11.38 11.67
CA LEU A 185 13.15 -10.46 12.70
C LEU A 185 13.95 -10.65 14.00
N ASP A 186 13.94 -9.65 14.86
CA ASP A 186 14.62 -9.70 16.15
C ASP A 186 13.85 -10.56 17.15
N SER A 187 14.44 -11.69 17.56
CA SER A 187 13.88 -12.61 18.56
C SER A 187 13.55 -11.99 19.93
N ARG A 188 14.06 -10.79 20.23
CA ARG A 188 13.78 -10.07 21.48
C ARG A 188 12.40 -9.40 21.48
N VAL A 189 11.77 -9.27 20.32
CA VAL A 189 10.45 -8.66 20.15
C VAL A 189 9.47 -9.74 19.70
N SER A 190 8.26 -9.76 20.28
CA SER A 190 7.23 -10.72 19.87
C SER A 190 6.72 -10.40 18.47
N ILE A 191 6.27 -11.44 17.75
CA ILE A 191 5.64 -11.28 16.43
C ILE A 191 4.42 -10.36 16.51
N GLU A 192 3.63 -10.44 17.58
CA GLU A 192 2.48 -9.54 17.79
C GLU A 192 2.88 -8.07 17.94
N GLN A 193 4.02 -7.78 18.60
CA GLN A 193 4.53 -6.43 18.69
C GLN A 193 5.04 -5.92 17.34
N MET A 194 5.69 -6.79 16.55
CA MET A 194 6.09 -6.47 15.18
C MET A 194 4.87 -6.20 14.30
N LYS A 195 3.81 -7.00 14.39
CA LYS A 195 2.54 -6.77 13.69
C LYS A 195 1.92 -5.44 14.07
N SER A 196 1.86 -5.12 15.36
CA SER A 196 1.33 -3.84 15.84
C SER A 196 2.11 -2.64 15.28
N TRP A 197 3.45 -2.69 15.32
CA TRP A 197 4.26 -1.63 14.71
C TRP A 197 4.12 -1.58 13.18
N GLY A 198 4.03 -2.73 12.53
CA GLY A 198 3.81 -2.85 11.09
C GLY A 198 2.47 -2.25 10.67
N ALA A 199 1.40 -2.54 11.41
CA ALA A 199 0.07 -2.00 11.18
C ALA A 199 0.06 -0.48 11.30
N ASP A 200 0.65 0.05 12.36
CA ASP A 200 0.76 1.48 12.56
C ASP A 200 1.64 2.14 11.51
N PHE A 201 2.73 1.50 11.10
CA PHE A 201 3.56 1.98 10.02
C PHE A 201 2.80 2.06 8.70
N GLY A 202 2.05 1.02 8.33
CA GLY A 202 1.18 0.99 7.16
C GLY A 202 0.13 2.10 7.19
N LYS A 203 -0.56 2.27 8.31
CA LYS A 203 -1.49 3.40 8.52
C LYS A 203 -0.81 4.75 8.35
N GLY A 204 0.40 4.91 8.88
CA GLY A 204 1.22 6.12 8.71
C GLY A 204 1.50 6.42 7.24
N LEU A 205 1.85 5.41 6.43
CA LEU A 205 2.07 5.57 4.99
C LEU A 205 0.78 5.95 4.25
N GLN A 206 -0.38 5.40 4.63
CA GLN A 206 -1.65 5.77 4.03
C GLN A 206 -2.09 7.19 4.40
N LEU A 207 -1.84 7.61 5.65
CA LEU A 207 -2.06 9.00 6.05
C LEU A 207 -1.21 9.97 5.24
N ILE A 208 0.02 9.61 4.84
CA ILE A 208 0.81 10.47 3.93
C ILE A 208 0.08 10.66 2.59
N ASN A 209 -0.49 9.60 2.01
CA ASN A 209 -1.24 9.71 0.75
C ASN A 209 -2.46 10.63 0.94
N ILE A 210 -3.28 10.36 1.96
CA ILE A 210 -4.48 11.18 2.28
C ILE A 210 -4.12 12.66 2.50
N LEU A 211 -3.06 12.95 3.25
CA LEU A 211 -2.65 14.33 3.54
C LEU A 211 -2.02 15.00 2.32
N ARG A 212 -1.32 14.25 1.47
CA ARG A 212 -0.70 14.75 0.23
C ARG A 212 -1.75 15.12 -0.80
N ASP A 213 -2.77 14.28 -0.93
CA ASP A 213 -3.71 14.31 -2.04
C ASP A 213 -5.03 14.99 -1.65
N VAL A 214 -5.11 15.59 -0.46
CA VAL A 214 -6.31 16.26 0.09
C VAL A 214 -7.01 17.24 -0.87
N GLY A 215 -6.27 17.94 -1.74
CA GLY A 215 -6.83 18.84 -2.73
C GLY A 215 -7.26 18.18 -4.04
N GLU A 216 -6.70 17.02 -4.38
CA GLU A 216 -7.16 16.17 -5.48
C GLU A 216 -8.40 15.39 -5.06
N ASP A 217 -8.33 14.71 -3.91
CA ASP A 217 -9.46 14.00 -3.29
C ASP A 217 -10.68 14.91 -3.17
N GLY A 218 -10.50 16.15 -2.68
CA GLY A 218 -11.59 17.11 -2.53
C GLY A 218 -12.24 17.52 -3.85
N ARG A 219 -11.50 17.54 -4.97
CA ARG A 219 -12.06 17.79 -6.31
C ARG A 219 -12.85 16.60 -6.84
N ASP A 220 -12.49 15.40 -6.39
CA ASP A 220 -13.14 14.14 -6.75
C ASP A 220 -14.28 13.77 -5.78
N GLY A 221 -14.71 14.71 -4.91
CA GLY A 221 -15.80 14.51 -3.97
C GLY A 221 -15.43 13.74 -2.70
N ARG A 222 -14.13 13.53 -2.44
CA ARG A 222 -13.61 12.71 -1.34
C ARG A 222 -12.94 13.57 -0.28
N CYS A 223 -13.27 13.34 0.98
CA CYS A 223 -12.56 13.94 2.11
C CYS A 223 -12.35 12.90 3.22
N TYR A 224 -11.19 12.26 3.24
CA TYR A 224 -10.91 11.25 4.25
C TYR A 224 -10.78 11.82 5.68
N LEU A 225 -10.54 13.13 5.83
CA LEU A 225 -10.30 13.76 7.12
C LEU A 225 -11.61 14.09 7.85
N PRO A 226 -11.87 13.50 9.04
CA PRO A 226 -13.07 13.79 9.80
C PRO A 226 -13.19 15.28 10.16
N GLY A 227 -14.39 15.84 9.99
CA GLY A 227 -14.66 17.26 10.23
C GLY A 227 -14.17 18.21 9.12
N GLY A 228 -13.58 17.69 8.04
CA GLY A 228 -12.97 18.49 6.96
C GLY A 228 -13.96 19.30 6.10
N LEU A 229 -15.25 18.96 6.09
CA LEU A 229 -16.25 19.65 5.25
C LEU A 229 -16.78 20.97 5.85
N GLN A 230 -16.35 21.35 7.05
CA GLN A 230 -16.89 22.53 7.75
C GLN A 230 -16.29 23.87 7.27
N GLY A 231 -15.47 23.83 6.22
CA GLY A 231 -14.78 24.99 5.66
C GLY A 231 -13.26 24.82 5.67
N GLU A 232 -12.55 25.70 4.96
CA GLU A 232 -11.09 25.61 4.80
C GLU A 232 -10.34 25.63 6.14
N ALA A 233 -10.79 26.45 7.09
CA ALA A 233 -10.17 26.54 8.41
C ALA A 233 -10.23 25.20 9.17
N GLN A 234 -11.37 24.51 9.11
CA GLN A 234 -11.59 23.21 9.74
C GLN A 234 -10.84 22.10 9.01
N LEU A 235 -10.81 22.13 7.67
CA LEU A 235 -10.00 21.21 6.88
C LEU A 235 -8.51 21.34 7.23
N LYS A 236 -8.00 22.55 7.33
CA LYS A 236 -6.60 22.82 7.71
C LYS A 236 -6.30 22.37 9.15
N ALA A 237 -7.23 22.56 10.08
CA ALA A 237 -7.11 22.09 11.45
C ALA A 237 -7.08 20.55 11.52
N ALA A 238 -8.00 19.88 10.82
CA ALA A 238 -8.03 18.42 10.72
C ALA A 238 -6.74 17.89 10.07
N TRP A 239 -6.30 18.50 8.97
CA TRP A 239 -5.06 18.14 8.29
C TRP A 239 -3.85 18.24 9.22
N SER A 240 -3.75 19.33 9.99
CA SER A 240 -2.65 19.54 10.94
C SER A 240 -2.66 18.51 12.06
N HIS A 241 -3.85 18.15 12.56
CA HIS A 241 -4.02 17.09 13.56
C HIS A 241 -3.55 15.73 13.02
N TRP A 242 -4.01 15.34 11.84
CA TRP A 242 -3.64 14.06 11.23
C TRP A 242 -2.18 13.99 10.77
N LEU A 243 -1.54 15.12 10.46
CA LEU A 243 -0.10 15.17 10.21
C LEU A 243 0.71 14.79 11.46
N VAL A 244 0.26 15.22 12.65
CA VAL A 244 0.90 14.83 13.92
C VAL A 244 0.76 13.33 14.16
N ILE A 245 -0.43 12.76 13.95
CA ILE A 245 -0.66 11.32 14.04
C ILE A 245 0.20 10.56 13.02
N CYS A 246 0.27 11.03 11.78
CA CYS A 246 1.11 10.44 10.75
C CYS A 246 2.58 10.35 11.20
N ARG A 247 3.14 11.43 11.79
CA ARG A 247 4.50 11.40 12.35
C ARG A 247 4.66 10.35 13.46
N GLN A 248 3.70 10.26 14.37
CA GLN A 248 3.73 9.25 15.44
C GLN A 248 3.73 7.82 14.87
N ARG A 249 2.88 7.57 13.86
CA ARG A 249 2.82 6.28 13.16
C ARG A 249 4.10 5.95 12.39
N LEU A 250 4.79 6.94 11.82
CA LEU A 250 6.13 6.72 11.23
C LEU A 250 7.19 6.34 12.28
N GLN A 251 7.06 6.78 13.54
CA GLN A 251 7.94 6.30 14.61
C GLN A 251 7.74 4.80 14.88
N CYS A 252 6.51 4.29 14.78
CA CYS A 252 6.25 2.84 14.82
C CYS A 252 6.97 2.13 13.65
N GLY A 253 7.00 2.75 12.46
CA GLY A 253 7.80 2.28 11.34
C GLY A 253 9.31 2.23 11.63
N LEU A 254 9.85 3.23 12.32
CA LEU A 254 11.24 3.20 12.77
C LEU A 254 11.50 2.04 13.73
N LEU A 255 10.65 1.86 14.74
CA LEU A 255 10.73 0.75 15.69
C LEU A 255 10.68 -0.60 14.97
N TYR A 256 9.76 -0.77 14.01
CA TYR A 256 9.66 -1.96 13.19
C TYR A 256 10.98 -2.25 12.46
N VAL A 257 11.49 -1.28 11.69
CA VAL A 257 12.67 -1.49 10.83
C VAL A 257 13.94 -1.70 11.65
N GLN A 258 14.07 -1.09 12.84
CA GLN A 258 15.19 -1.35 13.75
C GLN A 258 15.26 -2.82 14.19
N HIS A 259 14.11 -3.50 14.30
CA HIS A 259 13.99 -4.89 14.72
C HIS A 259 13.86 -5.87 13.54
N VAL A 260 14.07 -5.40 12.30
CA VAL A 260 14.34 -6.29 11.16
C VAL A 260 15.83 -6.66 11.20
N SER A 261 16.14 -7.93 11.44
CA SER A 261 17.50 -8.47 11.56
C SER A 261 18.21 -8.63 10.21
N ASP A 262 17.48 -9.02 9.17
CA ASP A 262 18.05 -9.20 7.83
C ASP A 262 18.32 -7.85 7.14
N GLY A 263 19.57 -7.60 6.72
CA GLY A 263 19.96 -6.29 6.18
C GLY A 263 19.32 -5.93 4.83
N LYS A 264 19.00 -6.93 3.99
CA LYS A 264 18.33 -6.74 2.70
C LYS A 264 16.85 -6.40 2.90
N LEU A 265 16.19 -7.15 3.77
CA LEU A 265 14.83 -6.88 4.20
C LEU A 265 14.74 -5.52 4.90
N ARG A 266 15.68 -5.20 5.81
CA ARG A 266 15.74 -3.91 6.50
C ARG A 266 15.81 -2.76 5.50
N TYR A 267 16.67 -2.87 4.50
CA TYR A 267 16.75 -1.87 3.43
C TYR A 267 15.42 -1.74 2.69
N ALA A 268 14.83 -2.85 2.25
CA ALA A 268 13.56 -2.87 1.54
C ALA A 268 12.45 -2.17 2.36
N THR A 269 12.30 -2.50 3.63
CA THR A 269 11.29 -1.93 4.53
C THR A 269 11.61 -0.48 4.94
N ALA A 270 12.89 -0.09 5.00
CA ALA A 270 13.29 1.28 5.32
C ALA A 270 12.93 2.28 4.22
N LEU A 271 12.90 1.87 2.94
CA LEU A 271 12.69 2.81 1.84
C LEU A 271 11.36 3.58 1.95
N PRO A 272 10.19 2.93 2.11
CA PRO A 272 8.94 3.65 2.35
C PRO A 272 8.98 4.57 3.57
N LEU A 273 9.63 4.14 4.65
CA LEU A 273 9.75 4.92 5.89
C LEU A 273 10.52 6.23 5.65
N LEU A 274 11.69 6.14 5.01
CA LEU A 274 12.58 7.28 4.79
C LEU A 274 12.01 8.25 3.75
N LEU A 275 11.37 7.73 2.69
CA LEU A 275 10.64 8.54 1.72
C LEU A 275 9.45 9.23 2.38
N GLY A 276 8.72 8.53 3.25
CA GLY A 276 7.62 9.05 4.03
C GLY A 276 8.05 10.19 4.95
N ALA A 277 9.12 9.99 5.72
CA ALA A 277 9.70 11.01 6.59
C ALA A 277 10.06 12.29 5.83
N LYS A 278 10.75 12.15 4.68
CA LYS A 278 11.10 13.29 3.82
C LYS A 278 9.86 14.00 3.27
N THR A 279 8.81 13.26 2.93
CA THR A 279 7.56 13.80 2.41
C THR A 279 6.80 14.59 3.48
N VAL A 280 6.66 14.02 4.69
CA VAL A 280 6.08 14.71 5.85
C VAL A 280 6.83 16.00 6.15
N ARG A 281 8.16 15.99 6.14
CA ARG A 281 8.95 17.20 6.36
C ARG A 281 8.67 18.29 5.31
N ARG A 282 8.48 17.89 4.04
CA ARG A 282 8.10 18.84 2.99
C ARG A 282 6.69 19.38 3.18
N MET A 283 5.75 18.56 3.64
CA MET A 283 4.38 18.99 3.96
C MET A 283 4.38 20.03 5.08
N GLU A 284 5.18 19.86 6.12
CA GLU A 284 5.30 20.83 7.21
C GLU A 284 5.85 22.19 6.79
N ALA A 285 6.76 22.18 5.82
CA ALA A 285 7.37 23.39 5.29
C ALA A 285 6.53 24.08 4.20
N ALA A 286 5.45 23.44 3.75
CA ALA A 286 4.63 23.92 2.63
C ALA A 286 3.55 24.91 3.09
N SER A 287 3.19 25.85 2.22
CA SER A 287 1.97 26.65 2.40
C SER A 287 0.72 25.79 2.16
N TRP A 288 -0.43 26.27 2.61
CA TRP A 288 -1.69 25.53 2.42
C TRP A 288 -2.04 25.36 0.93
N GLU A 289 -1.77 26.40 0.12
CA GLU A 289 -1.98 26.36 -1.33
C GLU A 289 -1.10 25.29 -1.99
N GLN A 290 0.14 25.12 -1.52
CA GLN A 290 1.03 24.06 -2.00
C GLN A 290 0.55 22.67 -1.58
N VAL A 291 0.01 22.53 -0.37
CA VAL A 291 -0.62 21.28 0.09
C VAL A 291 -1.80 20.91 -0.81
N GLN A 292 -2.68 21.86 -1.13
CA GLN A 292 -3.82 21.63 -2.02
C GLN A 292 -3.42 21.26 -3.46
N GLN A 293 -2.22 21.66 -3.91
CA GLN A 293 -1.68 21.29 -5.23
C GLN A 293 -1.00 19.91 -5.25
N GLY A 294 -0.81 19.29 -4.09
CA GLY A 294 -0.11 18.01 -3.94
C GLY A 294 1.40 18.16 -3.75
N ILE A 295 1.91 17.62 -2.64
CA ILE A 295 3.34 17.69 -2.29
C ILE A 295 4.11 16.50 -2.89
N LYS A 296 5.16 16.78 -3.65
CA LYS A 296 6.05 15.74 -4.22
C LYS A 296 7.50 15.95 -3.79
N ILE A 297 8.20 14.85 -3.53
CA ILE A 297 9.66 14.83 -3.38
C ILE A 297 10.32 14.69 -4.76
N SER A 298 11.50 15.28 -4.93
CA SER A 298 12.17 15.27 -6.23
C SER A 298 12.77 13.90 -6.56
N ARG A 299 12.97 13.58 -7.84
CA ARG A 299 13.70 12.36 -8.26
C ARG A 299 15.12 12.30 -7.69
N LEU A 300 15.76 13.46 -7.54
CA LEU A 300 17.08 13.56 -6.90
C LEU A 300 17.01 13.20 -5.42
N ASP A 301 16.01 13.72 -4.67
CA ASP A 301 15.78 13.33 -3.27
C ASP A 301 15.59 11.81 -3.15
N VAL A 302 14.77 11.22 -4.02
CA VAL A 302 14.54 9.76 -4.05
C VAL A 302 15.84 9.00 -4.28
N ALA A 303 16.63 9.39 -5.28
CA ALA A 303 17.91 8.75 -5.59
C ALA A 303 18.93 8.87 -4.44
N MET A 304 19.01 10.04 -3.79
CA MET A 304 19.87 10.23 -2.62
C MET A 304 19.42 9.36 -1.44
N ILE A 305 18.13 9.30 -1.14
CA ILE A 305 17.59 8.47 -0.06
C ILE A 305 17.89 6.99 -0.32
N LEU A 306 17.69 6.50 -1.55
CA LEU A 306 18.02 5.13 -1.94
C LEU A 306 19.50 4.79 -1.66
N ALA A 307 20.41 5.71 -2.00
CA ALA A 307 21.84 5.55 -1.79
C ALA A 307 22.25 5.62 -0.32
N GLU A 308 21.76 6.61 0.43
CA GLU A 308 22.02 6.76 1.86
C GLU A 308 21.47 5.57 2.66
N ALA A 309 20.27 5.11 2.32
CA ALA A 309 19.64 3.95 2.95
C ALA A 309 20.46 2.66 2.75
N ALA A 310 21.09 2.47 1.59
CA ALA A 310 21.88 1.27 1.29
C ALA A 310 23.12 1.14 2.21
N VAL A 311 23.63 2.27 2.70
CA VAL A 311 24.71 2.32 3.69
C VAL A 311 24.16 2.26 5.11
N ALA A 312 23.13 3.06 5.41
CA ALA A 312 22.58 3.20 6.74
C ALA A 312 21.94 1.90 7.26
N CYS A 313 21.22 1.15 6.42
CA CYS A 313 20.51 -0.07 6.82
C CYS A 313 21.42 -1.23 7.22
N ARG A 314 22.75 -1.09 7.09
CA ARG A 314 23.70 -2.08 7.62
C ARG A 314 23.69 -2.16 9.14
N LYS A 315 23.30 -1.08 9.83
CA LYS A 315 23.23 -0.99 11.29
C LYS A 315 21.97 -0.21 11.73
N PRO A 316 21.15 -0.73 12.66
CA PRO A 316 19.94 -0.04 13.11
C PRO A 316 20.18 1.40 13.59
N GLU A 317 21.31 1.67 14.25
CA GLU A 317 21.64 3.00 14.78
C GLU A 317 21.95 4.02 13.67
N ASN A 318 22.49 3.56 12.54
CA ASN A 318 22.76 4.43 11.40
C ASN A 318 21.47 4.74 10.63
N LEU A 319 20.56 3.76 10.52
CA LEU A 319 19.23 3.96 9.99
C LEU A 319 18.46 5.00 10.80
N GLU A 320 18.47 4.89 12.13
CA GLU A 320 17.82 5.85 13.02
C GLU A 320 18.34 7.27 12.80
N LYS A 321 19.66 7.46 12.73
CA LYS A 321 20.26 8.76 12.43
C LYS A 321 19.80 9.32 11.07
N LEU A 322 19.70 8.46 10.04
CA LEU A 322 19.21 8.87 8.74
C LEU A 322 17.73 9.24 8.78
N PHE A 323 16.91 8.48 9.49
CA PHE A 323 15.49 8.80 9.70
C PHE A 323 15.32 10.14 10.40
N VAL A 324 16.03 10.37 11.51
CA VAL A 324 16.01 11.65 12.25
C VAL A 324 16.45 12.81 11.36
N LYS A 325 17.51 12.63 10.54
CA LYS A 325 17.96 13.64 9.57
C LYS A 325 16.87 13.98 8.52
N LEU A 326 16.10 12.99 8.07
CA LEU A 326 15.06 13.20 7.05
C LEU A 326 13.74 13.71 7.64
N ALA A 327 13.46 13.39 8.91
CA ALA A 327 12.28 13.81 9.65
C ALA A 327 12.42 15.18 10.33
N GLY A 328 13.66 15.61 10.66
CA GLY A 328 13.99 16.92 11.21
C GLY A 328 14.22 17.98 10.14
#